data_AF-Q19PV5-F1
#
_entry.id   AF-Q19PV5-F1
#
_cell.length_a   1.000
_cell.length_b   1.000
_cell.length_c   1.000
_cell.angle_alpha   90.00
_cell.angle_beta   90.00
_cell.angle_gamma   90.00
#
_symmetry.space_group_name_H-M   'P 1'
#
loop_
_entity.id
_entity.type
_entity.pdbx_description
1 polymer ?
#
loop_
_entity_poly.entity_id
_entity_poly.type
_entity_poly.pdbx_seq_one_letter_code
_entity_poly.pdbx_strand_id
1 'polypeptide(L)'
;WSSSYNTSHYMIGTAAGPHPYPTIVSEFQKMIGEETKKQILKLENKLPDSIIACVGGGSNAIGIFKDFINEKVNLIGVEPAGYGIKTGKHGAPLKHGRTGIYFGMKSHLMQNKEGQIKESWSISAGLD
;
A
#
# COMPACT_ATOMS: atom_id res chain seq x y z
N TRP A 1 25.33 3.89 7.35
CA TRP A 1 24.19 4.70 7.82
C TRP A 1 24.29 5.00 9.32
N SER A 2 24.65 4.03 10.17
CA SER A 2 24.69 4.25 11.62
C SER A 2 25.67 5.31 12.14
N SER A 3 26.62 5.76 11.32
CA SER A 3 27.56 6.83 11.65
C SER A 3 27.16 8.22 11.11
N SER A 4 26.08 8.34 10.33
CA SER A 4 25.75 9.57 9.59
C SER A 4 24.30 10.03 9.76
N TYR A 5 23.60 9.59 10.83
CA TYR A 5 22.18 9.87 11.04
C TYR A 5 21.82 11.35 10.90
N ASN A 6 22.61 12.25 11.50
CA ASN A 6 22.31 13.69 11.53
C ASN A 6 22.30 14.37 10.15
N THR A 7 22.96 13.77 9.16
CA THR A 7 23.11 14.34 7.82
C THR A 7 22.47 13.46 6.74
N SER A 8 21.79 12.37 7.13
CA SER A 8 21.20 11.41 6.20
C SER A 8 19.68 11.41 6.33
N HIS A 9 18.98 11.69 5.24
CA HIS A 9 17.53 11.47 5.16
C HIS A 9 17.24 10.03 4.71
N TYR A 10 16.42 9.30 5.45
CA TYR A 10 15.94 7.99 5.02
C TYR A 10 14.70 8.16 4.14
N MET A 11 14.91 8.07 2.82
CA MET A 11 13.84 8.19 1.83
C MET A 11 13.12 6.85 1.66
N ILE A 12 12.16 6.57 2.55
CA ILE A 12 11.34 5.36 2.46
C ILE A 12 10.53 5.34 1.16
N GLY A 13 10.46 4.17 0.51
CA GLY A 13 9.88 4.04 -0.83
C GLY A 13 8.37 3.83 -0.90
N THR A 14 7.66 3.77 0.24
CA THR A 14 6.24 3.41 0.24
C THR A 14 5.46 3.98 1.42
N ALA A 15 4.13 3.89 1.38
CA ALA A 15 3.21 4.43 2.38
C ALA A 15 3.07 3.50 3.60
N ALA A 16 4.20 3.16 4.21
CA ALA A 16 4.32 2.28 5.36
C ALA A 16 5.38 2.82 6.34
N GLY A 17 5.68 2.05 7.37
CA GLY A 17 6.68 2.41 8.37
C GLY A 17 6.17 3.36 9.46
N PRO A 18 7.06 3.89 10.31
CA PRO A 18 6.66 4.75 11.40
C PRO A 18 6.10 6.08 10.89
N HIS A 19 5.23 6.70 11.69
CA HIS A 19 4.92 8.12 11.50
C HIS A 19 6.22 8.94 11.49
N PRO A 20 6.38 9.93 10.58
CA PRO A 20 5.37 10.52 9.69
C PRO A 20 5.29 9.95 8.26
N TYR A 21 6.02 8.89 7.94
CA TYR A 21 6.19 8.45 6.55
C TYR A 21 4.89 8.09 5.81
N PRO A 22 3.94 7.31 6.37
CA PRO A 22 2.69 7.01 5.67
C PRO A 22 1.91 8.27 5.26
N THR A 23 1.91 9.30 6.12
CA THR A 23 1.27 10.59 5.85
C THR A 23 1.99 11.34 4.73
N ILE A 24 3.31 11.48 4.82
CA ILE A 24 4.12 12.18 3.80
C ILE A 24 3.93 11.53 2.44
N VAL A 25 4.09 10.20 2.34
CA VAL A 25 3.97 9.48 1.06
C VAL A 25 2.56 9.59 0.50
N SER A 26 1.53 9.50 1.35
CA SER A 26 0.13 9.67 0.91
C SER A 26 -0.14 11.08 0.40
N GLU A 27 0.40 12.13 1.03
CA GLU A 27 0.28 13.51 0.52
C GLU A 27 1.02 13.70 -0.80
N PHE A 28 2.22 13.12 -0.94
CA PHE A 28 3.03 13.26 -2.15
C PHE A 28 2.57 12.38 -3.32
N GLN A 29 1.66 11.44 -3.11
CA GLN A 29 1.08 10.60 -4.17
C GLN A 29 -0.36 11.01 -4.55
N LYS A 30 -0.97 11.96 -3.83
CA LYS A 30 -2.40 12.28 -3.99
C LYS A 30 -2.76 12.85 -5.36
N MET A 31 -1.80 13.45 -6.07
CA MET A 31 -2.05 14.02 -7.39
C MET A 31 -2.61 12.98 -8.35
N ILE A 32 -2.28 11.69 -8.16
CA ILE A 32 -2.80 10.60 -8.97
C ILE A 32 -4.34 10.58 -8.90
N GLY A 33 -4.92 10.67 -7.69
CA GLY A 33 -6.36 10.72 -7.50
C GLY A 33 -6.98 12.02 -8.02
N GLU A 34 -6.35 13.16 -7.72
CA GLU A 34 -6.81 14.49 -8.15
C GLU A 34 -6.88 14.62 -9.67
N GLU A 35 -5.84 14.15 -10.38
CA GLU A 35 -5.80 14.14 -11.84
C GLU A 35 -6.80 13.14 -12.42
N THR A 36 -6.88 11.93 -11.86
CA THR A 36 -7.84 10.90 -12.28
C THR A 36 -9.28 11.43 -12.19
N LYS A 37 -9.64 12.10 -11.08
CA LYS A 37 -10.99 12.67 -10.90
C LYS A 37 -11.27 13.76 -11.94
N LYS A 38 -10.32 14.66 -12.21
CA LYS A 38 -10.47 15.70 -13.25
C LYS A 38 -10.64 15.07 -14.63
N GLN A 39 -9.83 14.07 -14.96
CA GLN A 39 -9.85 13.40 -16.26
C GLN A 39 -11.15 12.63 -16.49
N ILE A 40 -11.59 11.83 -15.52
CA ILE A 40 -12.80 11.00 -15.67
C ILE A 40 -14.07 11.86 -15.74
N LEU A 41 -14.15 12.95 -14.97
CA LEU A 41 -15.26 13.91 -15.08
C LEU A 41 -15.27 14.61 -16.44
N LYS A 42 -14.10 14.93 -17.01
CA LYS A 42 -14.02 15.52 -18.34
C LYS A 42 -14.46 14.56 -19.45
N LEU A 43 -14.10 13.29 -19.35
CA LEU A 43 -14.32 12.29 -20.40
C LEU A 43 -15.73 11.67 -20.32
N GLU A 44 -16.19 11.37 -19.11
CA GLU A 44 -17.41 10.57 -18.87
C GLU A 44 -18.51 11.36 -18.17
N ASN A 45 -18.22 12.58 -17.70
CA ASN A 45 -19.14 13.44 -16.94
C ASN A 45 -19.77 12.73 -15.71
N LYS A 46 -19.05 11.77 -15.13
CA LYS A 46 -19.42 11.04 -13.92
C LYS A 46 -18.18 10.50 -13.23
N LEU A 47 -18.33 10.17 -11.94
CA LEU A 47 -17.31 9.41 -11.22
C LEU A 47 -17.31 7.94 -11.67
N PRO A 48 -16.16 7.23 -11.55
CA PRO A 48 -16.10 5.82 -11.89
C PRO A 48 -16.84 4.98 -10.84
N ASP A 49 -17.36 3.83 -11.26
CA ASP A 49 -17.97 2.88 -10.32
C ASP A 49 -16.93 2.26 -9.37
N SER A 50 -15.68 2.16 -9.81
CA SER A 50 -14.57 1.59 -9.04
C SER A 50 -13.22 2.20 -9.43
N ILE A 51 -12.31 2.29 -8.46
CA ILE A 51 -10.87 2.53 -8.65
C ILE A 51 -10.12 1.29 -8.17
N ILE A 52 -9.17 0.82 -8.98
CA ILE A 52 -8.42 -0.40 -8.72
C ILE A 52 -6.92 -0.07 -8.72
N ALA A 53 -6.19 -0.54 -7.70
CA ALA A 53 -4.75 -0.36 -7.60
C ALA A 53 -4.08 -1.56 -6.91
N CYS A 54 -2.84 -1.87 -7.29
CA CYS A 54 -2.08 -2.93 -6.65
C CYS A 54 -1.50 -2.48 -5.29
N VAL A 55 -1.40 -3.40 -4.35
CA VAL A 55 -0.98 -3.14 -2.97
C VAL A 55 0.19 -4.07 -2.62
N GLY A 56 1.40 -3.54 -2.78
CA GLY A 56 2.59 -3.99 -2.04
C GLY A 56 2.66 -3.19 -0.74
N GLY A 57 3.55 -2.19 -0.69
CA GLY A 57 3.58 -1.22 0.43
C GLY A 57 2.47 -0.15 0.43
N GLY A 58 1.71 -0.03 -0.66
CA GLY A 58 0.45 0.74 -0.72
C GLY A 58 0.52 2.19 -1.21
N SER A 59 1.69 2.72 -1.57
CA SER A 59 1.85 4.14 -1.99
C SER A 59 1.02 4.56 -3.20
N ASN A 60 1.07 3.78 -4.30
CA ASN A 60 0.28 4.08 -5.51
C ASN A 60 -1.23 4.02 -5.23
N ALA A 61 -1.65 3.00 -4.46
CA ALA A 61 -3.04 2.76 -4.13
C ALA A 61 -3.61 3.89 -3.26
N ILE A 62 -2.93 4.27 -2.16
CA ILE A 62 -3.41 5.37 -1.34
C ILE A 62 -3.39 6.71 -2.11
N GLY A 63 -2.43 6.90 -3.03
CA GLY A 63 -2.35 8.07 -3.89
C GLY A 63 -3.59 8.25 -4.76
N ILE A 64 -4.00 7.20 -5.49
CA ILE A 64 -5.20 7.26 -6.32
C ILE A 64 -6.49 7.26 -5.49
N PHE A 65 -6.54 6.52 -4.37
CA PHE A 65 -7.75 6.41 -3.56
C PHE A 65 -8.11 7.68 -2.81
N LYS A 66 -7.10 8.48 -2.40
CA LYS A 66 -7.29 9.58 -1.43
C LYS A 66 -8.41 10.55 -1.79
N ASP A 67 -8.47 10.97 -3.05
CA ASP A 67 -9.48 11.91 -3.52
C ASP A 67 -10.88 11.28 -3.65
N PHE A 68 -10.98 9.96 -3.64
CA PHE A 68 -12.25 9.22 -3.78
C PHE A 68 -12.77 8.61 -2.46
N ILE A 69 -12.06 8.76 -1.33
CA ILE A 69 -12.45 8.14 -0.03
C ILE A 69 -13.86 8.56 0.43
N ASN A 70 -14.25 9.79 0.16
CA ASN A 70 -15.55 10.33 0.58
C ASN A 70 -16.61 10.28 -0.53
N GLU A 71 -16.29 9.66 -1.67
CA GLU A 71 -17.17 9.58 -2.84
C GLU A 71 -17.89 8.22 -2.87
N LYS A 72 -18.98 8.12 -3.64
CA LYS A 72 -19.68 6.85 -3.88
C LYS A 72 -18.95 6.01 -4.94
N VAL A 73 -17.69 5.66 -4.68
CA VAL A 73 -16.79 4.92 -5.57
C VAL A 73 -16.22 3.73 -4.82
N ASN A 74 -16.23 2.54 -5.44
CA ASN A 74 -15.63 1.36 -4.81
C ASN A 74 -14.10 1.40 -4.93
N LEU A 75 -13.39 1.28 -3.81
CA LEU A 75 -11.93 1.30 -3.78
C LEU A 75 -11.39 -0.12 -3.61
N ILE A 76 -10.72 -0.65 -4.62
CA ILE A 76 -10.29 -2.05 -4.70
C ILE A 76 -8.77 -2.13 -4.70
N GLY A 77 -8.20 -2.54 -3.57
CA GLY A 77 -6.78 -2.88 -3.45
C GLY A 77 -6.52 -4.34 -3.81
N VAL A 78 -5.49 -4.60 -4.62
CA VAL A 78 -5.12 -5.95 -5.08
C VAL A 78 -3.74 -6.35 -4.56
N GLU A 79 -3.70 -7.29 -3.63
CA GLU A 79 -2.46 -7.89 -3.09
C GLU A 79 -1.99 -9.08 -3.95
N PRO A 80 -0.68 -9.38 -4.03
CA PRO A 80 -0.18 -10.53 -4.80
C PRO A 80 -0.55 -11.86 -4.14
N ALA A 81 -1.27 -12.70 -4.89
CA ALA A 81 -1.60 -14.07 -4.47
C ALA A 81 -0.45 -15.07 -4.63
N GLY A 82 0.66 -14.68 -5.26
CA GLY A 82 1.83 -15.52 -5.45
C GLY A 82 1.54 -16.83 -6.19
N TYR A 83 2.02 -17.96 -5.66
CA TYR A 83 1.68 -19.30 -6.18
C TYR A 83 0.25 -19.75 -5.81
N GLY A 84 -0.53 -18.86 -5.19
CA GLY A 84 -1.87 -19.09 -4.68
C GLY A 84 -1.90 -19.01 -3.15
N ILE A 85 -2.91 -18.34 -2.60
CA ILE A 85 -3.07 -18.10 -1.14
C ILE A 85 -2.93 -19.39 -0.32
N LYS A 86 -3.56 -20.49 -0.77
CA LYS A 86 -3.55 -21.78 -0.06
C LYS A 86 -2.15 -22.38 0.09
N THR A 87 -1.19 -21.99 -0.75
CA THR A 87 0.19 -22.49 -0.67
C THR A 87 1.00 -21.83 0.44
N GLY A 88 0.54 -20.68 0.95
CA GLY A 88 1.29 -19.83 1.88
C GLY A 88 2.42 -19.01 1.23
N LYS A 89 2.70 -19.19 -0.07
CA LYS A 89 3.68 -18.40 -0.84
C LYS A 89 2.98 -17.25 -1.57
N HIS A 90 2.68 -16.19 -0.82
CA HIS A 90 1.98 -14.99 -1.30
C HIS A 90 2.38 -13.76 -0.48
N GLY A 91 2.07 -12.56 -0.96
CA GLY A 91 2.31 -11.28 -0.27
C GLY A 91 1.01 -10.56 0.04
N ALA A 92 0.06 -11.24 0.69
CA ALA A 92 -1.30 -10.71 0.91
C ALA A 92 -1.66 -10.56 2.41
N PRO A 93 -0.90 -9.76 3.17
CA PRO A 93 -1.07 -9.62 4.60
C PRO A 93 -2.41 -9.00 5.02
N LEU A 94 -3.00 -8.08 4.25
CA LEU A 94 -4.23 -7.38 4.66
C LEU A 94 -5.42 -8.34 4.76
N LYS A 95 -5.52 -9.31 3.84
CA LYS A 95 -6.60 -10.32 3.87
C LYS A 95 -6.24 -11.64 4.54
N HIS A 96 -4.96 -12.02 4.55
CA HIS A 96 -4.54 -13.36 4.99
C HIS A 96 -3.44 -13.35 6.06
N GLY A 97 -3.03 -12.17 6.53
CA GLY A 97 -2.15 -11.99 7.67
C GLY A 97 -2.92 -11.74 8.96
N ARG A 98 -2.20 -11.26 9.97
CA ARG A 98 -2.78 -10.81 11.25
C ARG A 98 -2.04 -9.57 11.75
N THR A 99 -2.70 -8.76 12.57
CA THR A 99 -2.09 -7.55 13.12
C THR A 99 -0.83 -7.88 13.93
N GLY A 100 0.23 -7.10 13.75
CA GLY A 100 1.47 -7.18 14.50
C GLY A 100 2.21 -5.84 14.48
N ILE A 101 3.38 -5.80 15.09
CA ILE A 101 4.24 -4.61 15.12
C ILE A 101 5.57 -4.98 14.48
N TYR A 102 5.89 -4.31 13.37
CA TYR A 102 7.12 -4.50 12.62
C TYR A 102 7.42 -3.22 11.82
N PHE A 103 8.69 -3.02 11.47
CA PHE A 103 9.13 -1.89 10.64
C PHE A 103 8.62 -0.52 11.15
N GLY A 104 8.52 -0.34 12.48
CA GLY A 104 8.07 0.92 13.10
C GLY A 104 6.56 1.20 13.03
N MET A 105 5.73 0.24 12.60
CA MET A 105 4.27 0.40 12.52
C MET A 105 3.50 -0.77 13.14
N LYS A 106 2.24 -0.52 13.50
CA LYS A 106 1.25 -1.57 13.81
C LYS A 106 0.37 -1.76 12.57
N SER A 107 0.48 -2.91 11.91
CA SER A 107 -0.25 -3.21 10.66
C SER A 107 -0.53 -4.71 10.55
N HIS A 108 -1.24 -5.14 9.50
CA HIS A 108 -1.37 -6.55 9.15
C HIS A 108 -0.06 -7.06 8.54
N LEU A 109 0.39 -8.23 9.01
CA LEU A 109 1.67 -8.82 8.63
C LEU A 109 1.50 -10.30 8.33
N MET A 110 2.35 -10.82 7.43
CA MET A 110 2.58 -12.25 7.28
C MET A 110 3.48 -12.71 8.44
N GLN A 111 2.95 -13.52 9.35
CA GLN A 111 3.69 -13.99 10.54
C GLN A 111 3.25 -15.39 10.98
N ASN A 112 4.13 -16.12 11.66
CA ASN A 112 3.83 -17.43 12.24
C ASN A 112 3.05 -17.29 13.57
N LYS A 113 2.72 -18.40 14.24
CA LYS A 113 1.93 -18.37 15.48
C LYS A 113 2.64 -17.63 16.62
N GLU A 114 3.96 -17.75 16.69
CA GLU A 114 4.84 -17.12 17.69
C GLU A 114 5.12 -15.63 17.41
N GLY A 115 4.69 -15.11 16.25
CA GLY A 115 4.90 -13.72 15.86
C GLY A 115 6.17 -13.45 15.05
N GLN A 116 6.89 -14.49 14.63
CA GLN A 116 8.01 -14.33 13.70
C GLN A 116 7.47 -13.92 12.32
N ILE A 117 8.12 -12.93 11.71
CA ILE A 117 7.78 -12.45 10.38
C ILE A 117 8.07 -13.55 9.36
N LYS A 118 7.11 -13.80 8.47
CA LYS A 118 7.26 -14.74 7.36
C LYS A 118 7.75 -14.03 6.12
N GLU A 119 8.49 -14.75 5.30
CA GLU A 119 8.78 -14.35 3.93
C GLU A 119 7.48 -14.35 3.12
N SER A 120 7.25 -13.26 2.40
CA SER A 120 6.27 -13.15 1.33
C SER A 120 6.77 -13.84 0.06
N TRP A 121 5.91 -13.93 -0.95
CA TRP A 121 6.35 -14.29 -2.30
C TRP A 121 5.47 -13.63 -3.36
N SER A 122 6.10 -13.06 -4.37
CA SER A 122 5.46 -12.58 -5.60
C SER A 122 6.42 -12.70 -6.78
N ILE A 123 5.91 -13.02 -7.98
CA ILE A 123 6.71 -12.91 -9.22
C ILE A 123 7.12 -11.44 -9.50
N SER A 124 6.30 -10.48 -9.05
CA SER A 124 6.59 -9.05 -9.15
C SER A 124 7.26 -8.58 -7.88
N ALA A 125 8.54 -8.23 -7.98
CA ALA A 125 9.37 -7.78 -6.86
C ALA A 125 8.83 -6.54 -6.14
N GLY A 126 8.09 -5.66 -6.83
CA GLY A 126 7.49 -4.47 -6.22
C GLY A 126 6.30 -4.75 -5.29
N LEU A 127 5.80 -6.00 -5.29
CA LEU A 127 4.69 -6.45 -4.45
C LEU A 127 5.12 -7.49 -3.40
N ASP A 128 6.36 -7.97 -3.44
CA ASP A 128 6.88 -8.95 -2.47
C ASP A 128 7.27 -8.30 -1.14
#